data_AF-A0A2G2QP79-F1
#
_entry.id   AF-A0A2G2QP79-F1
#
_cell.length_a   1.000
_cell.length_b   1.000
_cell.length_c   1.000
_cell.angle_alpha   90.00
_cell.angle_beta   90.00
_cell.angle_gamma   90.00
#
_symmetry.space_group_name_H-M   'P 1'
#
loop_
_entity.id
_entity.type
_entity.pdbx_description
1 polymer ?
#
loop_
_entity_poly.entity_id
_entity_poly.type
_entity_poly.pdbx_seq_one_letter_code
_entity_poly.pdbx_strand_id
1 'polypeptide(L)'
;MNGIILRCHPCSLLSAARCHNQNFFVDITSNYFEVFGLPVEHDINPRLLSERYHDLQRQFYPDRHVARTARERRLSEQYTTFINQAYGELKSPLHRALYLLGMTGIDPGNELLSTLEPDCLMQQMALRDALTAVRTAGDPEIRLREIADIVTGQYAAFQHEFSEQYSRTDVSGATDTVAKM
;
A
#
# COMPACT_ATOMS: atom_id res chain seq x y z
N MET A 1 -0.40 0.05 23.17
CA MET A 1 -1.00 -1.26 22.86
C MET A 1 -2.13 -1.02 21.87
N ASN A 2 -1.83 -0.91 20.58
CA ASN A 2 -2.87 -0.73 19.57
C ASN A 2 -3.23 -2.12 19.05
N GLY A 3 -4.39 -2.64 19.43
CA GLY A 3 -4.87 -3.95 19.02
C GLY A 3 -5.34 -3.93 17.57
N ILE A 4 -5.24 -5.08 16.90
CA ILE A 4 -5.89 -5.33 15.61
C ILE A 4 -7.40 -5.14 15.84
N ILE A 5 -8.06 -4.29 15.05
CA ILE A 5 -9.51 -4.07 15.18
C ILE A 5 -10.21 -5.31 14.67
N LEU A 6 -10.56 -6.20 15.58
CA LEU A 6 -11.33 -7.39 15.29
C LEU A 6 -12.69 -7.18 15.93
N ARG A 7 -13.69 -6.89 15.10
CA ARG A 7 -15.05 -6.63 15.55
C ARG A 7 -15.67 -7.95 16.01
N CYS A 8 -16.41 -7.92 17.11
CA CYS A 8 -17.08 -9.08 17.68
C CYS A 8 -18.60 -8.86 17.62
N HIS A 9 -19.33 -9.67 16.86
CA HIS A 9 -20.80 -9.58 16.78
C HIS A 9 -21.40 -10.34 17.97
N PRO A 10 -22.28 -9.74 18.83
CA PRO A 10 -23.04 -8.50 18.66
C PRO A 10 -22.60 -7.35 19.61
N CYS A 11 -21.38 -7.34 20.12
CA CYS A 11 -20.99 -6.44 21.20
C CYS A 11 -20.34 -5.15 20.67
N SER A 12 -21.05 -4.03 20.77
CA SER A 12 -20.62 -2.68 20.37
C SER A 12 -19.56 -2.05 21.29
N LEU A 13 -18.68 -2.83 21.93
CA LEU A 13 -17.69 -2.33 22.89
C LEU A 13 -16.25 -2.73 22.55
N LEU A 14 -15.42 -1.71 22.35
CA LEU A 14 -13.98 -1.67 22.05
C LEU A 14 -13.07 -2.16 23.22
N SER A 15 -13.45 -3.18 23.98
CA SER A 15 -12.67 -3.65 25.14
C SER A 15 -12.23 -5.11 24.99
N ALA A 16 -10.93 -5.29 24.72
CA ALA A 16 -10.24 -6.55 24.40
C ALA A 16 -10.14 -7.59 25.53
N ALA A 17 -10.90 -7.50 26.63
CA ALA A 17 -10.56 -8.24 27.84
C ALA A 17 -11.28 -9.57 28.08
N ARG A 18 -12.40 -9.92 27.43
CA ARG A 18 -13.12 -11.21 27.67
C ARG A 18 -14.27 -11.46 26.67
N CYS A 19 -13.97 -11.85 25.44
CA CYS A 19 -14.98 -12.43 24.54
C CYS A 19 -14.78 -13.95 24.46
N HIS A 20 -15.73 -14.73 25.00
CA HIS A 20 -15.74 -16.20 24.99
C HIS A 20 -16.26 -16.81 23.67
N ASN A 21 -16.55 -15.99 22.65
CA ASN A 21 -17.06 -16.44 21.35
C ASN A 21 -16.01 -16.17 20.26
N GLN A 22 -15.39 -17.22 19.74
CA GLN A 22 -14.19 -17.18 18.88
C GLN A 22 -14.48 -16.86 17.40
N ASN A 23 -15.59 -16.19 17.08
CA ASN A 23 -15.86 -15.75 15.70
C ASN A 23 -15.25 -14.37 15.47
N PHE A 24 -13.94 -14.37 15.32
CA PHE A 24 -13.19 -13.25 14.75
C PHE A 24 -13.50 -13.18 13.25
N PHE A 25 -13.88 -11.99 12.76
CA PHE A 25 -14.13 -11.74 11.34
C PHE A 25 -13.36 -10.51 10.87
N VAL A 26 -12.91 -10.55 9.62
CA VAL A 26 -12.36 -9.39 8.94
C VAL A 26 -13.52 -8.63 8.29
N ASP A 27 -13.63 -7.34 8.57
CA ASP A 27 -14.57 -6.47 7.89
C ASP A 27 -14.02 -6.13 6.49
N ILE A 28 -14.56 -6.80 5.47
CA ILE A 28 -14.15 -6.58 4.07
C ILE A 28 -14.71 -5.27 3.49
N THR A 29 -15.52 -4.54 4.25
CA THR A 29 -16.04 -3.22 3.87
C THR A 29 -15.23 -2.07 4.45
N SER A 30 -14.35 -2.35 5.43
CA SER A 30 -13.39 -1.39 5.97
C SER A 30 -12.31 -1.04 4.94
N ASN A 31 -11.72 0.15 5.09
CA ASN A 31 -10.53 0.51 4.33
C ASN A 31 -9.31 -0.32 4.79
N TYR A 32 -8.28 -0.39 3.95
CA TYR A 32 -7.12 -1.25 4.20
C TYR A 32 -6.31 -0.85 5.44
N PHE A 33 -6.27 0.42 5.81
CA PHE A 33 -5.55 0.87 7.01
C PHE A 33 -6.22 0.35 8.28
N GLU A 34 -7.56 0.37 8.34
CA GLU A 34 -8.33 -0.17 9.46
C GLU A 34 -8.09 -1.67 9.67
N VAL A 35 -7.94 -2.43 8.59
CA VAL A 35 -7.66 -3.89 8.64
C VAL A 35 -6.39 -4.18 9.44
N PHE A 36 -5.34 -3.37 9.25
CA PHE A 36 -4.07 -3.51 9.96
C PHE A 36 -3.98 -2.67 11.23
N GLY A 37 -5.00 -1.87 11.56
CA GLY A 37 -4.99 -0.94 12.68
C GLY A 37 -3.94 0.17 12.53
N LEU A 38 -3.76 0.67 11.31
CA LEU A 38 -2.83 1.74 10.95
C LEU A 38 -3.57 3.08 10.77
N PRO A 39 -2.89 4.23 10.96
CA PRO A 39 -3.45 5.52 10.57
C PRO A 39 -3.61 5.61 9.05
N VAL A 40 -4.61 6.37 8.60
CA VAL A 40 -4.87 6.64 7.17
C VAL A 40 -3.92 7.75 6.70
N GLU A 41 -2.65 7.37 6.51
CA GLU A 41 -1.57 8.27 6.15
C GLU A 41 -0.67 7.63 5.08
N HIS A 42 0.06 8.45 4.32
CA HIS A 42 1.02 7.93 3.36
C HIS A 42 2.26 7.37 4.07
N ASP A 43 2.80 8.07 5.05
CA ASP A 43 3.92 7.56 5.83
C ASP A 43 3.44 6.56 6.89
N ILE A 44 3.68 5.27 6.65
CA ILE A 44 3.35 4.20 7.60
C ILE A 44 4.60 3.41 7.94
N ASN A 45 4.64 2.87 9.16
CA ASN A 45 5.74 1.99 9.57
C ASN A 45 5.65 0.63 8.83
N PRO A 46 6.60 0.31 7.92
CA PRO A 46 6.53 -0.93 7.13
C PRO A 46 6.73 -2.18 7.99
N ARG A 47 7.48 -2.09 9.09
CA ARG A 47 7.67 -3.22 10.02
C ARG A 47 6.37 -3.55 10.72
N LEU A 48 5.66 -2.52 11.20
CA LEU A 48 4.37 -2.70 11.84
C LEU A 48 3.35 -3.30 10.87
N LEU A 49 3.30 -2.82 9.62
CA LEU A 49 2.44 -3.41 8.58
C LEU A 49 2.74 -4.91 8.38
N SER A 50 4.02 -5.29 8.23
CA SER A 50 4.42 -6.69 8.07
C SER A 50 4.08 -7.56 9.29
N GLU A 51 4.28 -7.05 10.50
CA GLU A 51 3.91 -7.75 11.74
C GLU A 51 2.39 -8.03 11.78
N ARG A 52 1.58 -7.01 11.49
CA ARG A 52 0.10 -7.13 11.46
C ARG A 52 -0.37 -8.08 10.37
N TYR A 53 0.26 -8.04 9.20
CA TYR A 53 -0.01 -8.98 8.13
C TYR A 53 0.25 -10.42 8.58
N HIS A 54 1.40 -10.71 9.18
CA HIS A 54 1.71 -12.06 9.68
C HIS A 54 0.77 -12.51 10.81
N ASP A 55 0.36 -11.61 11.71
CA ASP A 55 -0.63 -11.91 12.74
C ASP A 55 -1.99 -12.31 12.15
N LEU A 56 -2.45 -11.58 11.14
CA LEU A 56 -3.71 -11.86 10.45
C LEU A 56 -3.63 -13.15 9.63
N GLN A 57 -2.55 -13.36 8.88
CA GLN A 57 -2.32 -14.61 8.15
C GLN A 57 -2.35 -15.81 9.09
N ARG A 58 -1.63 -15.76 10.23
CA ARG A 58 -1.67 -16.83 11.23
C ARG A 58 -3.07 -17.13 11.73
N GLN A 59 -3.95 -16.13 11.82
CA GLN A 59 -5.33 -16.31 12.30
C GLN A 59 -6.27 -16.88 11.25
N PHE A 60 -6.17 -16.41 10.00
CA PHE A 60 -7.19 -16.64 8.98
C PHE A 60 -6.76 -17.57 7.83
N TYR A 61 -5.52 -18.05 7.80
CA TYR A 61 -5.03 -18.87 6.68
C TYR A 61 -5.89 -20.15 6.46
N PRO A 62 -6.20 -20.51 5.20
CA PRO A 62 -7.12 -21.61 4.88
C PRO A 62 -6.73 -22.96 5.47
N ASP A 63 -5.43 -23.23 5.64
CA ASP A 63 -4.93 -24.49 6.21
C ASP A 63 -5.43 -24.73 7.64
N ARG A 64 -5.75 -23.68 8.40
CA ARG A 64 -6.32 -23.82 9.76
C ARG A 64 -7.81 -24.20 9.74
N HIS A 65 -8.47 -24.05 8.59
CA HIS A 65 -9.90 -24.26 8.41
C HIS A 65 -10.24 -25.49 7.55
N VAL A 66 -9.26 -26.33 7.18
CA VAL A 66 -9.49 -27.53 6.36
C VAL A 66 -10.50 -28.49 7.00
N ALA A 67 -10.47 -28.65 8.32
CA ALA A 67 -11.41 -29.49 9.08
C ALA A 67 -12.75 -28.80 9.42
N ARG A 68 -12.94 -27.54 9.02
CA ARG A 68 -14.14 -26.73 9.32
C ARG A 68 -15.23 -26.93 8.27
N THR A 69 -16.40 -26.34 8.51
CA THR A 69 -17.52 -26.40 7.56
C THR A 69 -17.15 -25.73 6.23
N ALA A 70 -17.84 -26.11 5.14
CA ALA A 70 -17.61 -25.50 3.82
C ALA A 70 -17.82 -23.98 3.82
N ARG A 71 -18.74 -23.48 4.65
CA ARG A 71 -18.98 -22.05 4.84
C ARG A 71 -17.77 -21.35 5.48
N GLU A 72 -17.23 -21.92 6.56
CA GLU A 72 -16.06 -21.34 7.25
C GLU A 72 -14.81 -21.34 6.37
N ARG A 73 -14.60 -22.38 5.55
CA ARG A 73 -13.49 -22.42 4.57
C ARG A 73 -13.58 -21.29 3.55
N ARG A 74 -14.75 -21.11 2.93
CA ARG A 74 -14.98 -20.02 1.97
C ARG A 74 -14.75 -18.64 2.58
N LEU A 75 -15.19 -18.43 3.83
CA LEU A 75 -14.95 -17.18 4.54
C LEU A 75 -13.45 -16.96 4.80
N SER A 76 -12.73 -18.00 5.21
CA SER A 76 -11.27 -17.94 5.39
C SER A 76 -10.52 -17.61 4.10
N GLU A 77 -10.94 -18.18 2.96
CA GLU A 77 -10.40 -17.84 1.63
C GLU A 77 -10.66 -16.38 1.27
N GLN A 78 -11.89 -15.88 1.48
CA GLN A 78 -12.25 -14.48 1.24
C GLN A 78 -11.41 -13.53 2.09
N TYR A 79 -11.29 -13.81 3.40
CA TYR A 79 -10.49 -12.98 4.31
C TYR A 79 -9.02 -12.97 3.94
N THR A 80 -8.45 -14.14 3.63
CA THR A 80 -7.05 -14.25 3.22
C THR A 80 -6.78 -13.46 1.93
N THR A 81 -7.70 -13.53 0.96
CA THR A 81 -7.60 -12.78 -0.28
C THR A 81 -7.62 -11.28 -0.03
N PHE A 82 -8.56 -10.80 0.79
CA PHE A 82 -8.68 -9.39 1.14
C PHE A 82 -7.46 -8.87 1.92
N ILE A 83 -6.95 -9.63 2.89
CA ILE A 83 -5.73 -9.30 3.64
C ILE A 83 -4.53 -9.19 2.70
N ASN A 84 -4.39 -10.11 1.74
CA ASN A 84 -3.30 -10.07 0.76
C ASN A 84 -3.39 -8.84 -0.15
N GLN A 85 -4.58 -8.51 -0.62
CA GLN A 85 -4.80 -7.31 -1.42
C GLN A 85 -4.45 -6.05 -0.61
N ALA A 86 -5.03 -5.90 0.59
CA ALA A 86 -4.75 -4.78 1.47
C ALA A 86 -3.26 -4.62 1.77
N TYR A 87 -2.55 -5.72 2.03
CA TYR A 87 -1.10 -5.69 2.25
C TYR A 87 -0.33 -5.27 1.00
N GLY A 88 -0.70 -5.78 -0.19
CA GLY A 88 -0.07 -5.41 -1.45
C GLY A 88 -0.20 -3.90 -1.76
N GLU A 89 -1.40 -3.36 -1.54
CA GLU A 89 -1.72 -1.95 -1.74
C GLU A 89 -0.94 -1.06 -0.76
N LEU A 90 -0.94 -1.39 0.53
CA LEU A 90 -0.24 -0.58 1.52
C LEU A 90 1.28 -0.77 1.51
N LYS A 91 1.81 -1.90 1.06
CA LYS A 91 3.26 -2.14 1.06
C LYS A 91 3.99 -1.27 0.03
N SER A 92 3.43 -1.09 -1.15
CA SER A 92 4.01 -0.24 -2.20
C SER A 92 3.69 1.24 -1.93
N PRO A 93 4.69 2.15 -1.85
CA PRO A 93 4.41 3.57 -1.65
C PRO A 93 3.56 4.19 -2.77
N LEU A 94 3.74 3.73 -4.01
CA LEU A 94 2.95 4.16 -5.16
C LEU A 94 1.49 3.68 -5.04
N HIS A 95 1.27 2.38 -4.80
CA HIS A 95 -0.11 1.87 -4.67
C HIS A 95 -0.82 2.47 -3.47
N ARG A 96 -0.12 2.68 -2.36
CA ARG A 96 -0.65 3.35 -1.18
C ARG A 96 -1.07 4.79 -1.48
N ALA A 97 -0.27 5.53 -2.24
CA ALA A 97 -0.63 6.87 -2.69
C ALA A 97 -1.89 6.86 -3.58
N LEU A 98 -1.95 5.94 -4.54
CA LEU A 98 -3.13 5.75 -5.40
C LEU A 98 -4.39 5.40 -4.59
N TYR A 99 -4.25 4.51 -3.62
CA TYR A 99 -5.34 4.11 -2.73
C TYR A 99 -5.85 5.29 -1.89
N LEU A 100 -4.94 6.09 -1.33
CA LEU A 100 -5.28 7.29 -0.57
C LEU A 100 -6.00 8.35 -1.42
N LEU A 101 -5.58 8.54 -2.67
CA LEU A 101 -6.30 9.40 -3.62
C LEU A 101 -7.68 8.84 -3.97
N GLY A 102 -7.79 7.53 -4.19
CA GLY A 102 -9.05 6.81 -4.38
C GLY A 102 -10.05 7.05 -3.24
N MET A 103 -9.56 7.09 -1.99
CA MET A 103 -10.38 7.40 -0.82
C MET A 103 -10.93 8.84 -0.81
N THR A 104 -10.31 9.77 -1.55
CA THR A 104 -10.80 11.16 -1.70
C THR A 104 -11.80 11.33 -2.85
N GLY A 105 -12.07 10.25 -3.60
CA GLY A 105 -13.02 10.25 -4.73
C GLY A 105 -12.39 10.54 -6.09
N ILE A 106 -11.06 10.68 -6.16
CA ILE A 106 -10.32 10.75 -7.42
C ILE A 106 -10.06 9.34 -7.94
N ASP A 107 -10.34 9.09 -9.21
CA ASP A 107 -9.89 7.88 -9.89
C ASP A 107 -8.55 8.16 -10.59
N PRO A 108 -7.41 7.82 -9.96
CA PRO A 108 -6.12 8.14 -10.51
C PRO A 108 -5.88 7.45 -11.87
N GLY A 109 -6.56 6.33 -12.18
CA GLY A 109 -6.39 5.63 -13.45
C GLY A 109 -6.71 6.46 -14.70
N ASN A 110 -7.57 7.47 -14.58
CA ASN A 110 -7.98 8.31 -15.71
C ASN A 110 -7.22 9.66 -15.78
N GLU A 111 -6.73 10.17 -14.65
CA GLU A 111 -6.08 11.48 -14.56
C GLU A 111 -4.54 11.42 -14.69
N LEU A 112 -3.89 10.32 -14.27
CA LEU A 112 -2.42 10.24 -14.17
C LEU A 112 -1.68 10.42 -15.51
N LEU A 113 -2.26 9.98 -16.63
CA LEU A 113 -1.57 10.05 -17.93
C LEU A 113 -1.66 11.43 -18.60
N SER A 114 -2.62 12.26 -18.19
CA SER A 114 -2.96 13.48 -18.93
C SER A 114 -2.17 14.71 -18.47
N THR A 115 -1.34 14.59 -17.42
CA THR A 115 -0.77 15.75 -16.69
C THR A 115 0.76 15.70 -16.54
N LEU A 116 1.47 14.84 -17.28
CA LEU A 116 2.93 14.84 -17.21
C LEU A 116 3.51 16.10 -17.88
N GLU A 117 4.12 16.95 -17.06
CA GLU A 117 4.78 18.17 -17.52
C GLU A 117 5.93 17.87 -18.51
N PRO A 118 6.19 18.74 -19.50
CA PRO A 118 7.24 18.53 -20.50
C PRO A 118 8.62 18.21 -19.90
N ASP A 119 8.96 18.84 -18.78
CA ASP A 119 10.25 18.62 -18.10
C ASP A 119 10.38 17.20 -17.54
N CYS A 120 9.28 16.65 -17.00
CA CYS A 120 9.25 15.27 -16.52
C CYS A 120 9.43 14.27 -17.68
N LEU A 121 8.79 14.52 -18.82
CA LEU A 121 8.94 13.68 -20.01
C LEU A 121 10.38 13.69 -20.53
N MET A 122 11.01 14.86 -20.60
CA MET A 122 12.42 14.98 -21.00
C MET A 122 13.35 14.22 -20.06
N GLN A 123 13.12 14.31 -18.75
CA GLN A 123 13.89 13.58 -17.74
C GLN A 123 13.72 12.07 -17.89
N GLN A 124 12.50 11.57 -18.12
CA GLN A 124 12.24 10.15 -18.37
C GLN A 124 12.94 9.65 -19.64
N MET A 125 12.93 10.44 -20.72
CA MET A 125 13.66 10.12 -21.94
C MET A 125 15.18 10.05 -21.69
N ALA A 126 15.75 11.05 -21.02
CA ALA A 126 17.17 11.08 -20.68
C ALA A 126 17.61 9.87 -19.83
N LEU A 127 16.79 9.45 -18.86
CA LEU A 127 17.05 8.25 -18.05
C LEU A 127 17.01 6.96 -18.89
N ARG A 128 16.05 6.84 -19.82
CA ARG A 128 15.97 5.69 -20.75
C ARG A 128 17.17 5.62 -21.69
N ASP A 129 17.62 6.76 -22.19
CA ASP A 129 18.81 6.84 -23.03
C ASP A 129 20.07 6.46 -22.24
N ALA A 130 20.21 6.97 -21.01
CA ALA A 130 21.30 6.61 -20.12
C ALA A 130 21.34 5.11 -19.84
N LEU A 131 20.18 4.48 -19.55
CA LEU A 131 20.06 3.04 -19.35
C LEU A 131 20.47 2.23 -20.59
N THR A 132 20.08 2.70 -21.78
CA THR A 132 20.44 2.04 -23.05
C THR A 132 21.95 2.08 -23.27
N ALA A 133 22.61 3.19 -22.91
CA ALA A 133 24.04 3.38 -23.03
C ALA A 133 24.87 2.55 -22.02
N VAL A 134 24.28 2.07 -20.91
CA VAL A 134 24.99 1.25 -19.90
C VAL A 134 25.67 0.04 -20.53
N ARG A 135 25.00 -0.63 -21.47
CA ARG A 135 25.49 -1.87 -22.08
C ARG A 135 26.80 -1.70 -22.87
N THR A 136 27.08 -0.50 -23.34
CA THR A 136 28.27 -0.18 -24.13
C THR A 136 29.26 0.72 -23.39
N ALA A 137 29.00 1.00 -22.10
CA ALA A 137 29.90 1.79 -21.27
C ALA A 137 31.17 1.01 -20.91
N GLY A 138 32.26 1.73 -20.63
CA GLY A 138 33.51 1.13 -20.12
C GLY A 138 33.32 0.43 -18.77
N ASP A 139 32.45 0.98 -17.92
CA ASP A 139 32.12 0.43 -16.59
C ASP A 139 30.60 0.32 -16.38
N PRO A 140 29.94 -0.69 -16.99
CA PRO A 140 28.47 -0.82 -16.96
C PRO A 140 27.88 -0.90 -15.55
N GLU A 141 28.54 -1.60 -14.62
CA GLU A 141 28.04 -1.75 -13.24
C GLU A 141 28.01 -0.44 -12.47
N ILE A 142 29.04 0.40 -12.66
CA ILE A 142 29.11 1.73 -12.03
C ILE A 142 28.03 2.63 -12.61
N ARG A 143 27.90 2.66 -13.95
CA ARG A 143 26.86 3.45 -14.62
C ARG A 143 25.44 3.02 -14.23
N LEU A 144 25.20 1.72 -14.11
CA LEU A 144 23.90 1.22 -13.66
C LEU A 144 23.60 1.66 -12.22
N ARG A 145 24.60 1.62 -11.34
CA ARG A 145 24.44 2.08 -9.95
C ARG A 145 24.15 3.57 -9.87
N GLU A 146 24.87 4.40 -10.64
CA GLU A 146 24.60 5.85 -10.73
C GLU A 146 23.15 6.13 -11.13
N ILE A 147 22.64 5.44 -12.15
CA ILE A 147 21.26 5.60 -12.61
C ILE A 147 20.27 5.12 -11.53
N ALA A 148 20.55 3.98 -10.89
CA ALA A 148 19.71 3.45 -9.81
C ALA A 148 19.63 4.41 -8.62
N ASP A 149 20.75 5.05 -8.24
CA ASP A 149 20.81 6.03 -7.16
C ASP A 149 20.01 7.29 -7.51
N ILE A 150 20.11 7.77 -8.76
CA ILE A 150 19.32 8.91 -9.26
C ILE A 150 17.81 8.60 -9.17
N VAL A 151 17.38 7.45 -9.70
CA VAL A 151 15.96 7.07 -9.72
C VAL A 151 15.43 6.84 -8.30
N THR A 152 16.22 6.19 -7.44
CA THR A 152 15.84 5.95 -6.04
C THR A 152 15.72 7.27 -5.27
N GLY A 153 16.64 8.21 -5.48
CA GLY A 153 16.59 9.54 -4.89
C GLY A 153 15.38 10.35 -5.35
N GLN A 154 15.06 10.33 -6.65
CA GLN A 154 13.87 10.98 -7.21
C GLN A 154 12.58 10.38 -6.64
N TYR A 155 12.49 9.04 -6.61
CA TYR A 155 11.34 8.36 -6.06
C TYR A 155 11.15 8.65 -4.56
N ALA A 156 12.23 8.78 -3.79
CA ALA A 156 12.16 9.20 -2.38
C ALA A 156 11.68 10.66 -2.22
N ALA A 157 12.12 11.56 -3.09
CA ALA A 157 11.67 12.95 -3.09
C ALA A 157 10.17 13.06 -3.38
N PHE A 158 9.68 12.35 -4.41
CA PHE A 158 8.25 12.35 -4.75
C PHE A 158 7.39 11.72 -3.65
N GLN A 159 7.85 10.68 -2.96
CA GLN A 159 7.16 10.14 -1.80
C GLN A 159 6.99 11.18 -0.69
N HIS A 160 8.06 11.93 -0.39
CA HIS A 160 8.02 12.99 0.63
C HIS A 160 7.06 14.12 0.21
N GLU A 161 7.18 14.59 -1.02
CA GLU A 161 6.32 15.64 -1.58
C GLU A 161 4.84 15.23 -1.57
N PHE A 162 4.52 14.01 -2.00
CA PHE A 162 3.16 13.48 -1.95
C PHE A 162 2.62 13.46 -0.52
N SER A 163 3.41 12.97 0.44
CA SER A 163 2.99 12.90 1.84
C SER A 163 2.68 14.29 2.40
N GLU A 164 3.49 15.30 2.08
CA GLU A 164 3.23 16.69 2.48
C GLU A 164 1.96 17.25 1.83
N GLN A 165 1.81 17.11 0.52
CA GLN A 165 0.64 17.62 -0.23
C GLN A 165 -0.66 16.97 0.28
N TYR A 166 -0.66 15.64 0.44
CA TYR A 166 -1.80 14.90 0.96
C TYR A 166 -2.17 15.34 2.37
N SER A 167 -1.18 15.53 3.26
CA SER A 167 -1.41 16.01 4.63
C SER A 167 -2.04 17.41 4.69
N ARG A 168 -1.78 18.24 3.68
CA ARG A 168 -2.35 19.59 3.53
C ARG A 168 -3.68 19.60 2.77
N THR A 169 -4.21 18.43 2.39
CA THR A 169 -5.41 18.29 1.56
C THR A 169 -5.26 18.95 0.17
N ASP A 170 -4.03 19.10 -0.31
CA ASP A 170 -3.75 19.54 -1.69
C ASP A 170 -3.83 18.33 -2.62
N VAL A 171 -5.06 17.97 -2.99
CA VAL A 171 -5.32 16.77 -3.78
C VAL A 171 -4.81 16.92 -5.22
N SER A 172 -4.88 18.12 -5.80
CA SER A 172 -4.38 18.35 -7.17
C SER A 172 -2.87 18.15 -7.24
N GLY A 173 -2.11 18.78 -6.32
CA GLY A 173 -0.66 18.61 -6.26
C GLY A 173 -0.28 17.15 -5.98
N ALA A 174 -1.01 16.50 -5.07
CA ALA A 174 -0.79 15.09 -4.76
C ALA A 174 -1.00 14.17 -5.98
N THR A 175 -2.05 14.39 -6.78
CA THR A 175 -2.29 13.65 -8.03
C THR A 175 -1.16 13.83 -9.04
N ASP A 176 -0.68 15.07 -9.22
CA ASP A 176 0.43 15.37 -10.13
C ASP A 176 1.74 14.71 -9.67
N THR A 177 2.00 14.70 -8.37
CA THR A 177 3.18 14.03 -7.79
C THR A 177 3.11 12.52 -7.98
N VAL A 178 1.94 11.90 -7.79
CA VAL A 178 1.77 10.46 -8.02
C VAL A 178 1.97 10.08 -9.49
N ALA A 179 1.63 10.96 -10.44
CA ALA A 179 1.92 10.73 -11.86
C ALA A 179 3.42 10.64 -12.15
N LYS A 180 4.25 11.31 -11.35
CA LYS A 180 5.72 11.34 -11.49
C LYS A 180 6.42 10.14 -10.81
N MET A 181 5.76 9.46 -9.88
CA MET A 181 6.27 8.32 -9.10
C MET A 181 6.39 7.03 -9.92
#